data_AF-A0A852RX61-F1
#
_entry.id   AF-A0A852RX61-F1
#
_cell.length_a   1.000
_cell.length_b   1.000
_cell.length_c   1.000
_cell.angle_alpha   90.00
_cell.angle_beta   90.00
_cell.angle_gamma   90.00
#
_symmetry.space_group_name_H-M   'P 1'
#
loop_
_entity.id
_entity.type
_entity.pdbx_description
1 polymer ?
#
loop_
_entity_poly.entity_id
_entity_poly.type
_entity_poly.pdbx_seq_one_letter_code
_entity_poly.pdbx_strand_id
1 'polypeptide(L)' 'MHAVVATVVSAVAAKDKPVDQDTNIVAGWTAFWIFLLLIAAVVVIGFALTRSLRTAARAKDAGVYGDEPVDDAPESAEE' A
#
# COMPACT_ATOMS: atom_id res chain seq x y z
N MET A 1 -9.83 28.36 14.33
CA MET A 1 -10.52 27.05 14.47
C MET A 1 -12.01 27.12 14.13
N HIS A 2 -12.76 28.17 14.48
CA HIS A 2 -14.19 28.28 14.13
C HIS A 2 -14.52 28.46 12.64
N ALA A 3 -13.65 29.11 11.87
CA ALA A 3 -13.86 29.29 10.42
C ALA A 3 -13.83 27.95 9.65
N VAL A 4 -12.90 27.06 9.99
CA VAL A 4 -12.79 25.72 9.39
C VAL A 4 -14.03 24.89 9.71
N VAL A 5 -14.54 24.97 10.95
CA VAL A 5 -15.76 24.28 11.36
C VAL A 5 -16.98 24.79 10.58
N ALA A 6 -17.13 26.11 10.43
CA ALA A 6 -18.24 26.69 9.66
C ALA A 6 -18.20 26.30 8.17
N THR A 7 -17.00 26.25 7.57
CA THR A 7 -16.81 25.81 6.18
C THR A 7 -17.12 24.33 6.00
N VAL A 8 -16.69 23.46 6.93
CA VAL A 8 -16.98 22.02 6.88
C VAL A 8 -18.48 21.75 7.07
N VAL A 9 -19.13 22.43 8.02
CA VAL A 9 -20.58 22.29 8.27
C VAL A 9 -21.39 22.75 7.05
N SER A 10 -21.03 23.86 6.43
CA SER A 10 -21.71 24.37 5.23
C SER A 10 -21.53 23.43 4.02
N ALA A 11 -20.36 22.82 3.88
CA ALA A 11 -20.07 21.86 2.82
C ALA A 11 -20.82 20.53 3.00
N VAL A 12 -21.10 20.12 4.24
CA VAL A 12 -21.91 18.93 4.57
C VAL A 12 -23.40 19.22 4.35
N ALA A 13 -23.91 20.35 4.85
CA ALA A 13 -25.33 20.72 4.73
C ALA A 13 -25.79 20.93 3.27
N ALA A 14 -24.89 21.29 2.36
CA ALA A 14 -25.22 21.48 0.94
C ALA A 14 -25.46 20.18 0.16
N LYS A 15 -25.21 18.99 0.75
CA LYS A 15 -25.29 17.70 0.05
C LYS A 15 -26.59 16.92 0.24
N ASP A 16 -27.52 17.39 1.08
CA ASP A 16 -28.81 16.71 1.32
C ASP A 16 -29.84 16.96 0.20
N LYS A 17 -29.42 16.76 -1.06
CA LYS A 17 -30.37 16.59 -2.16
C LYS A 17 -30.82 15.13 -2.14
N PRO A 18 -32.13 14.83 -2.20
CA PRO A 18 -32.59 13.44 -2.25
C PRO A 18 -31.93 12.76 -3.45
N VAL A 19 -31.16 11.70 -3.17
CA VAL A 19 -30.54 10.88 -4.21
C VAL A 19 -31.67 10.16 -4.91
N ASP A 20 -31.91 10.54 -6.17
CA ASP A 20 -32.88 9.92 -7.04
C ASP A 20 -32.59 8.41 -7.12
N GLN A 21 -33.44 7.61 -6.45
CA GLN A 21 -33.27 6.16 -6.32
C GLN A 21 -33.44 5.45 -7.68
N ASP A 22 -34.01 6.14 -8.68
CA ASP A 22 -34.26 5.62 -10.01
C ASP A 22 -33.07 5.81 -10.97
N THR A 23 -32.06 6.58 -10.56
CA THR A 23 -30.82 6.71 -11.33
C THR A 23 -30.00 5.42 -11.15
N ASN A 24 -29.80 4.68 -12.24
CA ASN A 24 -29.02 3.45 -12.25
C ASN A 24 -27.53 3.76 -11.98
N ILE A 25 -27.12 3.74 -10.71
CA ILE A 25 -25.75 4.05 -10.26
C ILE A 25 -24.85 2.86 -10.61
N VAL A 26 -24.39 2.86 -11.86
CA VAL A 26 -23.33 1.97 -12.30
C VAL A 26 -22.01 2.71 -12.16
N ALA A 27 -21.03 2.04 -11.56
CA ALA A 27 -19.66 2.52 -11.49
C ALA A 27 -19.13 2.73 -12.92
N GLY A 28 -19.11 3.99 -13.37
CA GLY A 28 -18.57 4.35 -14.67
C GLY A 28 -17.08 3.99 -14.77
N TRP A 29 -16.54 4.07 -15.98
CA TRP A 29 -15.13 3.77 -16.29
C TRP A 29 -14.12 4.49 -15.37
N THR A 30 -14.48 5.65 -14.82
CA THR A 30 -13.68 6.39 -13.82
C THR A 30 -13.46 5.61 -12.52
N ALA A 31 -14.49 4.96 -11.98
CA ALA A 31 -14.38 4.16 -10.77
C ALA A 31 -13.44 2.95 -10.96
N PHE A 32 -13.45 2.38 -12.17
CA PHE A 32 -12.52 1.31 -12.54
C PHE A 32 -11.05 1.77 -12.48
N TRP A 33 -10.73 2.96 -13.01
CA TRP A 33 -9.38 3.52 -12.91
C TRP A 33 -8.97 3.82 -11.46
N ILE A 34 -9.89 4.37 -10.65
CA ILE A 34 -9.63 4.61 -9.23
C ILE A 34 -9.29 3.30 -8.52
N PHE A 35 -10.01 2.22 -8.83
CA PHE A 35 -9.75 0.90 -8.28
C PHE A 35 -8.35 0.38 -8.66
N LEU A 36 -7.94 0.50 -9.92
CA LEU A 36 -6.59 0.13 -10.35
C LEU A 36 -5.51 0.96 -9.66
N LEU A 37 -5.74 2.26 -9.46
CA LEU A 37 -4.80 3.15 -8.76
C LEU A 37 -4.64 2.72 -7.29
N LEU A 38 -5.74 2.33 -6.64
CA LEU A 38 -5.70 1.78 -5.28
C LEU A 38 -4.87 0.49 -5.21
N ILE A 39 -5.04 -0.43 -6.17
CA ILE A 39 -4.21 -1.64 -6.25
C ILE A 39 -2.74 -1.27 -6.41
N ALA A 40 -2.42 -0.37 -7.34
CA ALA A 40 -1.05 0.07 -7.56
C ALA A 40 -0.44 0.69 -6.30
N ALA A 41 -1.19 1.50 -5.55
CA ALA A 41 -0.74 2.06 -4.28
C ALA A 41 -0.40 0.96 -3.25
N VAL A 42 -1.26 -0.06 -3.12
CA VAL A 42 -1.01 -1.20 -2.22
C VAL A 42 0.24 -1.97 -2.65
N VAL A 43 0.42 -2.23 -3.95
CA VAL A 43 1.61 -2.92 -4.48
C VAL A 43 2.88 -2.13 -4.19
N VAL A 44 2.86 -0.81 -4.37
CA VAL A 44 4.02 0.06 -4.07
C VAL A 44 4.37 0.01 -2.59
N ILE A 45 3.37 0.09 -1.70
CA ILE A 45 3.58 0.02 -0.25
C ILE A 45 4.14 -1.36 0.14
N GLY A 46 3.55 -2.44 -0.37
CA GLY A 46 4.00 -3.80 -0.12
C GLY A 46 5.42 -4.06 -0.63
N PHE A 47 5.75 -3.53 -1.81
CA PHE A 47 7.10 -3.62 -2.38
C PHE A 47 8.12 -2.83 -1.56
N ALA A 48 7.79 -1.61 -1.13
CA ALA A 48 8.67 -0.79 -0.30
C ALA A 48 8.99 -1.48 1.04
N LEU A 49 7.97 -2.09 1.66
CA LEU A 49 8.13 -2.85 2.91
C LEU A 49 8.92 -4.15 2.70
N THR A 50 8.66 -4.88 1.63
CA THR A 50 9.38 -6.12 1.31
C THR A 50 10.85 -5.83 1.00
N ARG A 51 11.14 -4.72 0.33
CA ARG A 51 12.49 -4.29 0.01
C ARG A 51 13.29 -3.86 1.25
N SER A 52 12.65 -3.18 2.21
CA SER A 52 13.31 -2.81 3.46
C SER A 52 13.66 -4.04 4.29
N LEU A 53 12.74 -5.00 4.40
CA LEU A 53 12.98 -6.27 5.10
C LEU A 53 14.06 -7.12 4.41
N ARG A 54 14.08 -7.19 3.07
CA ARG A 54 15.10 -7.95 2.34
C ARG A 54 16.50 -7.33 2.46
N THR A 55 16.58 -6.01 2.53
CA THR A 55 17.86 -5.32 2.75
C THR A 55 18.39 -5.59 4.15
N ALA A 56 17.51 -5.59 5.16
CA ALA A 56 17.88 -5.95 6.52
C ALA A 56 18.32 -7.42 6.64
N ALA A 57 17.62 -8.34 5.96
CA ALA A 57 18.00 -9.75 5.90
C ALA A 57 19.38 -9.92 5.23
N ARG A 58 19.63 -9.25 4.09
CA ARG A 58 20.93 -9.32 3.40
C ARG A 58 22.08 -8.75 4.22
N ALA A 59 21.83 -7.70 5.01
CA ALA A 59 22.83 -7.15 5.94
C ALA A 59 23.11 -8.09 7.11
N LYS A 60 22.09 -8.85 7.55
CA LYS A 60 22.24 -9.91 8.55
C LYS A 60 23.02 -11.11 8.00
N ASP A 61 22.67 -11.58 6.81
CA ASP A 61 23.34 -12.71 6.13
C ASP A 61 24.78 -12.37 5.73
N ALA A 62 25.09 -11.09 5.50
CA ALA A 62 26.45 -10.62 5.23
C ALA A 62 27.35 -10.52 6.47
N GLY A 63 26.94 -11.05 7.63
CA GLY A 63 27.77 -11.13 8.84
C GLY A 63 28.04 -9.79 9.52
N VAL A 64 27.34 -8.70 9.15
CA VAL A 64 27.58 -7.34 9.68
C VAL A 64 27.27 -7.22 11.18
N TYR A 65 26.51 -8.17 11.74
CA TYR A 65 26.21 -8.26 13.18
C TYR A 65 27.16 -9.17 13.98
N GLY A 66 28.24 -9.67 13.37
CA GLY A 66 29.28 -10.44 14.07
C GLY A 66 29.03 -11.95 14.15
N ASP A 67 28.41 -12.54 13.12
CA ASP A 67 28.30 -13.99 12.95
C ASP A 67 29.10 -14.40 11.70
N GLU A 68 29.85 -15.50 11.77
CA GLU A 68 30.69 -15.99 10.67
C GLU A 68 29.86 -16.22 9.39
N PRO A 69 30.38 -15.86 8.20
CA PRO A 69 29.68 -16.10 6.94
C PRO A 69 29.40 -17.60 6.77
N VAL A 70 28.15 -17.98 6.55
CA VAL A 70 27.83 -19.35 6.11
C VAL A 70 28.18 -19.44 4.63
N ASP A 71 29.28 -20.11 4.32
CA ASP A 71 29.60 -20.53 2.97
C ASP A 71 28.60 -21.60 2.54
N ASP A 72 27.71 -21.29 1.60
CA ASP A 72 26.95 -22.26 0.81
C ASP A 72 27.91 -22.95 -0.18
N ALA A 73 28.93 -23.64 0.32
CA ALA A 73 29.69 -24.59 -0.47
C ALA A 73 28.86 -25.89 -0.56
N PRO A 74 28.58 -26.40 -1.77
CA PRO A 74 27.89 -27.68 -1.93
C PRO A 74 28.80 -28.83 -1.49
N GLU A 75 28.84 -29.10 -0.19
CA GLU A 75 29.32 -30.36 0.37
C GLU A 75 28.33 -31.47 -0.04
N SER A 76 28.84 -32.64 -0.41
CA SER A 76 28.13 -33.85 -0.83
C SER A 76 27.71 -33.95 -2.31
N ALA A 77 28.72 -33.91 -3.18
CA ALA A 77 28.78 -34.81 -4.33
C ALA A 77 29.87 -35.84 -4.10
N GLU A 78 29.72 -36.74 -3.11
CA GLU A 78 30.61 -37.91 -2.87
C GLU A 78 30.07 -38.76 -1.70
N GLU A 79 29.28 -39.81 -2.01
CA GLU A 79 29.52 -41.24 -1.67
C GLU A 79 28.32 -42.12 -2.06
#